data_AF-A0A2V5ZK05-F1
#
_entry.id   AF-A0A2V5ZK05-F1
#
_cell.length_a   1.000
_cell.length_b   1.000
_cell.length_c   1.000
_cell.angle_alpha   90.00
_cell.angle_beta   90.00
_cell.angle_gamma   90.00
#
_symmetry.space_group_name_H-M   'P 1'
#
loop_
_entity.id
_entity.type
_entity.pdbx_description
1 polymer ?
#
loop_
_entity_poly.entity_id
_entity_poly.type
_entity_poly.pdbx_seq_one_letter_code
_entity_poly.pdbx_strand_id
1 'polypeptide(L)'
;MPGKNVSKAGLLSPDEVALREELRANVQKLAAEIGERNMWHYAALNAAADFIEDSFSRAGLRTRRDSYETGGQPCHNIEAEISGSQERAAVSGPPPIVIIGAHYDSVFGSPGANDNGTGVAATHPKVGNFIGFVSNVKSRALLRRVIALFRENAKLSSEGASLPAFIPGVSWSDQWSFWQHGYPAIMVTDTAPFRYPYYHSSSDTPDKLDYDRFTLVVSGMEKVIQNLDKL
;
A
#
# COMPACT_ATOMS: atom_id res chain seq x y z
N MET A 1 -9.00 5.06 -7.30
CA MET A 1 -8.14 6.11 -7.90
C MET A 1 -8.94 7.22 -8.62
N PRO A 2 -8.45 8.48 -8.72
CA PRO A 2 -9.30 9.67 -8.84
C PRO A 2 -9.91 10.02 -10.22
N GLY A 3 -11.24 10.11 -10.32
CA GLY A 3 -11.90 10.63 -11.53
C GLY A 3 -11.41 12.02 -12.01
N LYS A 4 -11.81 12.37 -13.24
CA LYS A 4 -11.32 13.46 -14.11
C LYS A 4 -11.31 14.91 -13.56
N ASN A 5 -11.61 15.15 -12.29
CA ASN A 5 -11.91 16.50 -11.76
C ASN A 5 -10.84 17.08 -10.81
N VAL A 6 -9.56 17.09 -11.20
CA VAL A 6 -8.54 17.99 -10.61
C VAL A 6 -7.54 18.45 -11.67
N SER A 7 -7.32 19.76 -11.73
CA SER A 7 -6.52 20.50 -12.73
C SER A 7 -5.02 20.62 -12.43
N LYS A 8 -4.46 19.95 -11.41
CA LYS A 8 -3.04 20.06 -11.02
C LYS A 8 -2.39 18.74 -10.58
N ALA A 9 -2.64 17.64 -11.30
CA ALA A 9 -1.67 16.54 -11.27
C ALA A 9 -0.57 16.88 -12.29
N GLY A 10 0.70 16.81 -11.89
CA GLY A 10 1.80 16.99 -12.83
C GLY A 10 1.75 15.91 -13.90
N LEU A 11 2.23 16.22 -15.11
CA LEU A 11 2.38 15.22 -16.17
C LEU A 11 3.35 14.12 -15.71
N LEU A 12 3.02 12.88 -16.10
CA LEU A 12 3.88 11.72 -15.87
C LEU A 12 5.13 11.82 -16.74
N SER A 13 6.30 11.50 -16.17
CA SER A 13 7.52 11.21 -16.91
C SER A 13 7.36 9.91 -17.72
N PRO A 14 8.26 9.61 -18.68
CA PRO A 14 8.26 8.31 -19.38
C PRO A 14 8.31 7.11 -18.43
N ASP A 15 9.13 7.17 -17.38
CA ASP A 15 9.24 6.11 -16.37
C ASP A 15 7.94 5.99 -15.56
N GLU A 16 7.32 7.12 -15.20
CA GLU A 16 6.02 7.13 -14.54
C GLU A 16 4.93 6.53 -15.46
N VAL A 17 4.98 6.76 -16.78
CA VAL A 17 4.04 6.12 -17.72
C VAL A 17 4.23 4.60 -17.76
N ALA A 18 5.47 4.11 -17.78
CA ALA A 18 5.74 2.67 -17.72
C ALA A 18 5.23 2.05 -16.42
N LEU A 19 5.54 2.70 -15.29
CA LEU A 19 5.05 2.32 -13.96
C LEU A 19 3.52 2.28 -13.91
N ARG A 20 2.84 3.27 -14.52
CA ARG A 20 1.38 3.30 -14.61
C ARG A 20 0.79 2.06 -15.26
N GLU A 21 1.36 1.61 -16.36
CA GLU A 21 0.84 0.44 -17.08
C GLU A 21 1.10 -0.86 -16.31
N GLU A 22 2.24 -0.99 -15.63
CA GLU A 22 2.50 -2.12 -14.73
C GLU A 22 1.50 -2.16 -13.57
N LEU A 23 1.30 -1.02 -12.92
CA LEU A 23 0.31 -0.84 -11.86
C LEU A 23 -1.11 -1.18 -12.32
N ARG A 24 -1.48 -0.79 -13.54
CA ARG A 24 -2.75 -1.16 -14.15
C ARG A 24 -2.88 -2.66 -14.37
N ALA A 25 -1.86 -3.30 -14.91
CA ALA A 25 -1.86 -4.74 -15.13
C ALA A 25 -2.01 -5.51 -13.80
N ASN A 26 -1.31 -5.08 -12.75
CA ASN A 26 -1.40 -5.72 -11.43
C ASN A 26 -2.80 -5.59 -10.82
N VAL A 27 -3.41 -4.41 -10.87
CA VAL A 27 -4.77 -4.23 -10.36
C VAL A 27 -5.80 -4.99 -11.20
N GLN A 28 -5.64 -5.02 -12.53
CA GLN A 28 -6.48 -5.80 -13.41
C GLN A 28 -6.39 -7.30 -13.07
N LYS A 29 -5.18 -7.81 -12.81
CA LYS A 29 -4.97 -9.20 -12.42
C LYS A 29 -5.69 -9.54 -11.12
N LEU A 30 -5.51 -8.71 -10.08
CA LEU A 30 -6.06 -8.94 -8.76
C LEU A 30 -7.57 -8.79 -8.70
N ALA A 31 -8.13 -7.72 -9.27
CA ALA A 31 -9.52 -7.34 -9.02
C ALA A 31 -10.48 -7.62 -10.19
N ALA A 32 -9.99 -7.99 -11.37
CA ALA A 32 -10.85 -8.42 -12.47
C ALA A 32 -10.63 -9.89 -12.85
N GLU A 33 -9.39 -10.34 -12.99
CA GLU A 33 -9.12 -11.74 -13.37
C GLU A 33 -9.27 -12.70 -12.19
N ILE A 34 -8.66 -12.39 -11.04
CA ILE A 34 -8.84 -13.15 -9.80
C ILE A 34 -10.18 -12.77 -9.15
N GLY A 35 -10.45 -11.46 -9.03
CA GLY A 35 -11.71 -10.93 -8.51
C GLY A 35 -11.80 -10.99 -6.99
N GLU A 36 -13.00 -11.25 -6.48
CA GLU A 36 -13.27 -11.39 -5.05
C GLU A 36 -12.41 -12.52 -4.45
N ARG A 37 -11.66 -12.21 -3.39
CA ARG A 37 -10.60 -13.06 -2.85
C ARG A 37 -10.63 -13.04 -1.32
N ASN A 38 -11.32 -14.00 -0.74
CA ASN A 38 -11.50 -14.12 0.71
C ASN A 38 -11.72 -15.59 1.08
N MET A 39 -12.03 -15.87 2.35
CA MET A 39 -12.22 -17.24 2.83
C MET A 39 -13.39 -17.99 2.16
N TRP A 40 -14.42 -17.29 1.66
CA TRP A 40 -15.46 -17.93 0.83
C TRP A 40 -15.01 -18.18 -0.61
N HIS A 41 -14.08 -17.37 -1.09
CA HIS A 41 -13.43 -17.50 -2.39
C HIS A 41 -11.99 -17.98 -2.24
N TYR A 42 -11.78 -19.06 -1.48
CA TYR A 42 -10.47 -19.52 -1.03
C TYR A 42 -9.47 -19.79 -2.18
N ALA A 43 -9.95 -20.31 -3.32
CA ALA A 43 -9.10 -20.51 -4.50
C ALA A 43 -8.58 -19.18 -5.06
N ALA A 44 -9.42 -18.13 -5.09
CA ALA A 44 -9.03 -16.79 -5.52
C ALA A 44 -8.08 -16.13 -4.50
N LEU A 45 -8.29 -16.36 -3.20
CA LEU A 45 -7.38 -15.91 -2.15
C LEU A 45 -5.97 -16.50 -2.33
N ASN A 46 -5.86 -17.80 -2.63
CA ASN A 46 -4.57 -18.44 -2.90
C ASN A 46 -3.98 -18.00 -4.24
N ALA A 47 -4.79 -17.85 -5.28
CA ALA A 47 -4.31 -17.34 -6.57
C ALA A 47 -3.71 -15.92 -6.46
N ALA A 48 -4.25 -15.09 -5.57
CA ALA A 48 -3.67 -13.79 -5.26
C ALA A 48 -2.32 -13.92 -4.54
N ALA A 49 -2.20 -14.82 -3.56
CA ALA A 49 -0.94 -15.10 -2.89
C ALA A 49 0.14 -15.59 -3.87
N ASP A 50 -0.21 -16.54 -4.74
CA ASP A 50 0.69 -17.06 -5.79
C ASP A 50 1.15 -15.93 -6.73
N PHE A 51 0.23 -15.07 -7.18
CA PHE A 51 0.54 -13.94 -8.05
C PHE A 51 1.52 -12.94 -7.42
N ILE A 52 1.37 -12.65 -6.12
CA ILE A 52 2.26 -11.75 -5.38
C ILE A 52 3.66 -12.36 -5.28
N GLU A 53 3.76 -13.64 -4.92
CA GLU A 53 5.04 -14.32 -4.83
C GLU A 53 5.78 -14.40 -6.15
N ASP A 54 5.07 -14.72 -7.22
CA ASP A 54 5.62 -14.74 -8.56
C ASP A 54 6.13 -13.35 -8.97
N SER A 55 5.43 -12.29 -8.57
CA SER A 55 5.83 -10.91 -8.87
C SER A 55 7.11 -10.52 -8.14
N PHE A 56 7.22 -10.84 -6.85
CA PHE A 56 8.46 -10.63 -6.10
C PHE A 56 9.61 -11.49 -6.62
N SER A 57 9.34 -12.75 -6.97
CA SER A 57 10.36 -13.67 -7.51
C SER A 57 10.88 -13.18 -8.87
N ARG A 58 10.00 -12.68 -9.75
CA ARG A 58 10.40 -12.04 -11.01
C ARG A 58 11.25 -10.77 -10.81
N ALA A 59 11.03 -10.06 -9.71
CA ALA A 59 11.86 -8.93 -9.30
C ALA A 59 13.19 -9.37 -8.63
N GLY A 60 13.47 -10.67 -8.53
CA GLY A 60 14.68 -11.22 -7.93
C GLY A 60 14.68 -11.23 -6.41
N LEU A 61 13.52 -11.02 -5.77
CA LEU A 61 13.38 -11.03 -4.32
C LEU A 61 13.12 -12.45 -3.82
N ARG A 62 13.69 -12.75 -2.64
CA ARG A 62 13.36 -13.98 -1.93
C ARG A 62 12.04 -13.79 -1.19
N THR A 63 11.10 -14.69 -1.44
CA THR A 63 9.77 -14.69 -0.81
C THR A 63 9.65 -15.71 0.30
N ARG A 64 8.71 -15.47 1.22
CA ARG A 64 8.32 -16.38 2.30
C ARG A 64 6.81 -16.30 2.54
N ARG A 65 6.15 -17.46 2.68
CA ARG A 65 4.81 -17.56 3.28
C ARG A 65 4.92 -17.72 4.78
N ASP A 66 4.33 -16.80 5.52
CA ASP A 66 4.06 -16.96 6.93
C ASP A 66 2.62 -17.43 7.11
N SER A 67 2.43 -18.72 7.39
CA SER A 67 1.12 -19.36 7.37
C SER A 67 0.51 -19.48 8.76
N TYR A 68 -0.79 -19.24 8.86
CA TYR A 68 -1.58 -19.39 10.09
C TYR A 68 -2.96 -19.97 9.77
N GLU A 69 -3.63 -20.57 10.74
CA GLU A 69 -4.94 -21.19 10.53
C GLU A 69 -6.08 -20.22 10.87
N THR A 70 -7.07 -20.12 9.97
CA THR A 70 -8.34 -19.42 10.21
C THR A 70 -9.49 -20.25 9.69
N GLY A 71 -10.49 -20.53 10.54
CA GLY A 71 -11.68 -21.28 10.12
C GLY A 71 -11.39 -22.68 9.57
N GLY A 72 -10.33 -23.34 10.04
CA GLY A 72 -9.92 -24.68 9.57
C GLY A 72 -9.17 -24.69 8.23
N GLN A 73 -8.81 -23.51 7.70
CA GLN A 73 -8.01 -23.39 6.47
C GLN A 73 -6.75 -22.55 6.71
N PRO A 74 -5.63 -22.84 6.02
CA PRO A 74 -4.45 -22.01 6.11
C PRO A 74 -4.63 -20.70 5.35
N CYS A 75 -4.26 -19.60 6.00
CA CYS A 75 -4.09 -18.27 5.45
C CYS A 75 -2.60 -17.92 5.48
N HIS A 76 -2.19 -16.94 4.66
CA HIS A 76 -0.77 -16.64 4.48
C HIS A 76 -0.54 -15.13 4.57
N ASN A 77 0.53 -14.71 5.24
CA ASN A 77 1.17 -13.43 4.93
C ASN A 77 2.30 -13.72 3.95
N ILE A 78 2.45 -12.85 2.94
CA ILE A 78 3.52 -12.96 1.95
C ILE A 78 4.58 -11.90 2.25
N GLU A 79 5.79 -12.34 2.51
CA GLU A 79 6.94 -11.51 2.87
C GLU A 79 7.99 -11.57 1.75
N ALA A 80 8.58 -10.42 1.42
CA ALA A 80 9.77 -10.32 0.60
C ALA A 80 10.74 -9.32 1.22
N GLU A 81 12.02 -9.66 1.25
CA GLU A 81 13.07 -8.85 1.87
C GLU A 81 14.02 -8.27 0.82
N ILE A 82 14.30 -6.97 0.93
CA ILE A 82 15.46 -6.33 0.30
C ILE A 82 16.52 -6.15 1.38
N SER A 83 17.51 -7.03 1.42
CA SER A 83 18.55 -6.96 2.43
C SER A 83 19.46 -5.74 2.23
N GLY A 84 19.75 -5.03 3.33
CA GLY A 84 20.74 -3.95 3.33
C GLY A 84 22.16 -4.47 3.06
N SER A 85 23.06 -3.59 2.59
CA SER A 85 24.45 -4.01 2.33
C SER A 85 25.18 -4.36 3.63
N GLN A 86 25.80 -5.53 3.65
CA GLN A 86 26.57 -5.98 4.81
C GLN A 86 27.77 -5.07 5.10
N GLU A 87 28.34 -4.45 4.06
CA GLU A 87 29.44 -3.49 4.16
C GLU A 87 29.03 -2.24 4.92
N ARG A 88 27.81 -1.72 4.69
CA ARG A 88 27.30 -0.56 5.43
C ARG A 88 26.95 -0.93 6.87
N ALA A 89 26.43 -2.13 7.09
CA ALA A 89 26.15 -2.64 8.42
C ALA A 89 27.43 -2.79 9.27
N ALA A 90 28.55 -3.18 8.65
CA ALA A 90 29.85 -3.28 9.31
C ALA A 90 30.44 -1.92 9.74
N VAL A 91 30.10 -0.84 9.04
CA VAL A 91 30.63 0.51 9.31
C VAL A 91 29.75 1.30 10.28
N SER A 92 28.43 1.16 10.19
CA SER A 92 27.47 2.04 10.90
C SER A 92 26.45 1.30 11.79
N GLY A 93 26.59 -0.01 11.95
CA GLY A 93 25.57 -0.86 12.58
C GLY A 93 24.47 -1.25 11.59
N PRO A 94 23.62 -2.24 11.94
CA PRO A 94 22.55 -2.68 11.05
C PRO A 94 21.59 -1.52 10.76
N PRO A 95 21.18 -1.32 9.49
CA PRO A 95 20.24 -0.27 9.14
C PRO A 95 18.89 -0.52 9.83
N PRO A 96 18.09 0.55 10.06
CA PRO A 96 16.72 0.36 10.54
C PRO A 96 15.93 -0.49 9.55
N ILE A 97 15.15 -1.44 10.06
CA ILE A 97 14.23 -2.22 9.24
C ILE A 97 12.99 -1.37 8.95
N VAL A 98 12.65 -1.25 7.67
CA VAL A 98 11.42 -0.58 7.21
C VAL A 98 10.48 -1.65 6.67
N ILE A 99 9.30 -1.76 7.27
CA ILE A 99 8.25 -2.67 6.80
C ILE A 99 7.21 -1.85 6.03
N ILE A 100 6.90 -2.29 4.82
CA ILE A 100 5.82 -1.78 3.99
C ILE A 100 4.88 -2.95 3.76
N GLY A 101 3.59 -2.76 4.01
CA GLY A 101 2.61 -3.83 3.93
C GLY A 101 1.27 -3.35 3.44
N ALA A 102 0.48 -4.32 2.97
CA ALA A 102 -0.88 -4.14 2.53
C ALA A 102 -1.58 -5.50 2.56
N HIS A 103 -2.81 -5.55 3.10
CA HIS A 103 -3.62 -6.75 3.01
C HIS A 103 -4.03 -7.03 1.55
N TYR A 104 -4.10 -8.31 1.17
CA TYR A 104 -4.38 -8.73 -0.20
C TYR A 104 -5.72 -9.42 -0.39
N ASP A 105 -6.43 -9.73 0.69
CA ASP A 105 -7.82 -10.19 0.66
C ASP A 105 -8.77 -9.05 0.27
N SER A 106 -10.01 -9.40 -0.09
CA SER A 106 -11.10 -8.44 -0.31
C SER A 106 -12.28 -8.76 0.59
N VAL A 107 -13.10 -7.77 0.93
CA VAL A 107 -14.33 -8.02 1.69
C VAL A 107 -15.34 -8.81 0.85
N PHE A 108 -16.26 -9.50 1.53
CA PHE A 108 -17.35 -10.24 0.88
C PHE A 108 -18.17 -9.36 -0.07
N GLY A 109 -18.45 -9.88 -1.27
CA GLY A 109 -19.22 -9.20 -2.31
C GLY A 109 -18.48 -8.07 -3.02
N SER A 110 -17.16 -7.93 -2.81
CA SER A 110 -16.34 -6.89 -3.42
C SER A 110 -15.12 -7.47 -4.13
N PRO A 111 -14.84 -7.06 -5.39
CA PRO A 111 -13.59 -7.39 -6.06
C PRO A 111 -12.36 -6.73 -5.40
N GLY A 112 -12.57 -5.67 -4.60
CA GLY A 112 -11.49 -5.03 -3.86
C GLY A 112 -10.40 -4.43 -4.74
N ALA A 113 -10.77 -3.72 -5.82
CA ALA A 113 -9.81 -3.05 -6.69
C ALA A 113 -9.08 -1.92 -5.95
N ASN A 114 -9.80 -1.02 -5.29
CA ASN A 114 -9.20 -0.02 -4.41
C ASN A 114 -8.82 -0.63 -3.07
N ASP A 115 -9.71 -1.44 -2.48
CA ASP A 115 -9.58 -2.02 -1.15
C ASP A 115 -9.42 -3.55 -1.18
N ASN A 116 -8.21 -4.10 -1.23
CA ASN A 116 -6.93 -3.40 -1.21
C ASN A 116 -6.02 -3.87 -2.35
N GLY A 117 -6.60 -4.12 -3.52
CA GLY A 117 -5.87 -4.45 -4.75
C GLY A 117 -4.89 -3.35 -5.14
N THR A 118 -5.29 -2.08 -4.94
CA THR A 118 -4.35 -0.96 -5.05
C THR A 118 -3.25 -1.08 -4.01
N GLY A 119 -3.57 -1.42 -2.76
CA GLY A 119 -2.69 -1.82 -1.65
C GLY A 119 -1.60 -2.85 -1.96
N VAL A 120 -1.95 -3.87 -2.70
CA VAL A 120 -1.04 -4.95 -3.07
C VAL A 120 -0.17 -4.55 -4.25
N ALA A 121 -0.77 -3.86 -5.22
CA ALA A 121 0.01 -3.01 -6.12
C ALA A 121 0.75 -1.91 -5.32
N ALA A 122 0.36 -1.69 -4.04
CA ALA A 122 0.70 -0.62 -3.11
C ALA A 122 1.88 -0.86 -2.15
N THR A 123 2.88 -1.50 -2.64
CA THR A 123 3.95 -0.62 -3.09
C THR A 123 3.42 0.63 -3.88
N HIS A 124 2.56 1.52 -3.25
CA HIS A 124 1.47 2.49 -3.62
C HIS A 124 -0.11 2.42 -3.75
N PRO A 125 -0.92 3.39 -3.17
CA PRO A 125 -2.42 3.58 -3.29
C PRO A 125 -2.97 4.90 -3.97
N LYS A 126 -4.33 5.05 -4.19
CA LYS A 126 -5.14 6.35 -4.15
C LYS A 126 -6.71 6.31 -4.35
N VAL A 127 -7.51 7.17 -3.66
CA VAL A 127 -8.34 8.40 -4.02
C VAL A 127 -8.47 9.54 -2.95
N GLY A 128 -7.81 10.68 -3.18
CA GLY A 128 -8.18 11.96 -2.57
C GLY A 128 -7.55 13.13 -3.33
N ASN A 129 -8.07 14.36 -3.20
CA ASN A 129 -7.40 15.60 -3.66
C ASN A 129 -6.05 15.81 -2.95
N PHE A 130 -5.81 15.04 -1.90
CA PHE A 130 -4.53 14.74 -1.30
C PHE A 130 -4.44 13.24 -1.02
N ILE A 131 -3.23 12.71 -0.76
CA ILE A 131 -3.08 11.42 -0.09
C ILE A 131 -2.94 11.67 1.42
N GLY A 132 -3.71 10.94 2.23
CA GLY A 132 -3.72 11.05 3.68
C GLY A 132 -2.63 10.19 4.30
N PHE A 133 -1.93 10.73 5.29
CA PHE A 133 -1.00 10.01 6.13
C PHE A 133 -1.49 10.08 7.58
N VAL A 134 -1.85 8.94 8.15
CA VAL A 134 -2.44 8.86 9.49
C VAL A 134 -1.51 8.08 10.41
N SER A 135 -1.23 8.63 11.59
CA SER A 135 -0.44 7.96 12.62
C SER A 135 -1.09 8.08 14.00
N ASN A 136 -0.67 7.25 14.95
CA ASN A 136 -0.91 7.55 16.36
C ASN A 136 0.01 8.70 16.83
N VAL A 137 -0.25 9.27 18.01
CA VAL A 137 0.56 10.37 18.57
C VAL A 137 2.03 9.98 18.80
N LYS A 138 2.30 8.73 19.21
CA LYS A 138 3.66 8.22 19.44
C LYS A 138 4.49 8.15 18.14
N SER A 139 3.84 7.95 17.00
CA SER A 139 4.46 7.88 15.67
C SER A 139 4.60 9.24 14.97
N ARG A 140 4.32 10.36 15.66
CA ARG A 140 4.33 11.72 15.07
C ARG A 140 5.66 12.12 14.43
N ALA A 141 6.79 11.72 15.02
CA ALA A 141 8.11 12.01 14.48
C ALA A 141 8.31 11.34 13.11
N LEU A 142 7.96 10.05 13.02
CA LEU A 142 7.97 9.30 11.76
C LEU A 142 7.03 9.94 10.74
N LEU A 143 5.81 10.33 11.15
CA LEU A 143 4.82 10.95 10.27
C LEU A 143 5.35 12.23 9.62
N ARG A 144 5.93 13.13 10.43
CA ARG A 144 6.49 14.39 9.93
C ARG A 144 7.59 14.16 8.91
N ARG A 145 8.47 13.19 9.16
CA ARG A 145 9.57 12.83 8.25
C ARG A 145 9.05 12.28 6.93
N VAL A 146 8.14 11.32 6.98
CA VAL A 146 7.54 10.70 5.78
C VAL A 146 6.83 11.75 4.91
N ILE A 147 6.05 12.65 5.52
CA ILE A 147 5.35 13.69 4.76
C ILE A 147 6.31 14.72 4.18
N ALA A 148 7.36 15.10 4.90
CA ALA A 148 8.37 16.03 4.38
C ALA A 148 9.04 15.45 3.12
N LEU A 149 9.55 14.22 3.23
CA LEU A 149 10.15 13.50 2.09
C LEU A 149 9.16 13.32 0.94
N PHE A 150 7.89 13.01 1.25
CA PHE A 150 6.87 12.85 0.22
C PHE A 150 6.62 14.17 -0.52
N ARG A 151 6.52 15.30 0.20
CA ARG A 151 6.26 16.63 -0.40
C ARG A 151 7.43 17.17 -1.21
N GLU A 152 8.66 16.76 -0.88
CA GLU A 152 9.86 17.10 -1.66
C GLU A 152 9.88 16.41 -3.03
N ASN A 153 9.25 15.23 -3.14
CA ASN A 153 9.41 14.36 -4.31
C ASN A 153 8.12 14.18 -5.12
N ALA A 154 6.95 14.22 -4.48
CA ALA A 154 5.68 13.92 -5.11
C ALA A 154 5.04 15.15 -5.74
N LYS A 155 4.50 14.98 -6.96
CA LYS A 155 3.74 16.01 -7.69
C LYS A 155 2.28 16.07 -7.23
N LEU A 156 2.03 15.85 -5.94
CA LEU A 156 0.69 15.60 -5.41
C LEU A 156 0.52 16.08 -3.97
N SER A 157 -0.63 16.68 -3.67
CA SER A 157 -0.94 17.17 -2.32
C SER A 157 -1.00 16.03 -1.30
N SER A 158 -0.52 16.28 -0.08
CA SER A 158 -0.59 15.32 1.03
C SER A 158 -1.06 16.02 2.29
N GLU A 159 -1.84 15.30 3.10
CA GLU A 159 -2.26 15.77 4.43
C GLU A 159 -1.87 14.76 5.49
N GLY A 160 -1.50 15.25 6.67
CA GLY A 160 -0.98 14.44 7.77
C GLY A 160 -1.72 14.68 9.08
N ALA A 161 -2.12 13.60 9.74
CA ALA A 161 -2.72 13.67 11.06
C ALA A 161 -2.14 12.63 12.02
N SER A 162 -1.57 13.10 13.14
CA SER A 162 -1.24 12.25 14.29
C SER A 162 -2.36 12.39 15.32
N LEU A 163 -3.14 11.33 15.50
CA LEU A 163 -4.37 11.33 16.30
C LEU A 163 -4.34 10.24 17.38
N PRO A 164 -5.07 10.38 18.49
CA PRO A 164 -5.27 9.28 19.43
C PRO A 164 -5.88 8.05 18.74
N ALA A 165 -5.34 6.86 19.03
CA ALA A 165 -5.75 5.62 18.36
C ALA A 165 -7.21 5.21 18.63
N PHE A 166 -7.86 5.77 19.66
CA PHE A 166 -9.27 5.52 19.96
C PHE A 166 -10.24 6.28 19.03
N ILE A 167 -9.75 7.24 18.24
CA ILE A 167 -10.60 7.97 17.29
C ILE A 167 -10.97 7.01 16.13
N PRO A 168 -12.27 6.83 15.82
CA PRO A 168 -12.71 6.01 14.70
C PRO A 168 -11.98 6.37 13.39
N GLY A 169 -11.51 5.35 12.65
CA GLY A 169 -10.75 5.53 11.41
C GLY A 169 -9.23 5.55 11.57
N VAL A 170 -8.69 5.85 12.75
CA VAL A 170 -7.23 5.96 12.97
C VAL A 170 -6.57 4.58 13.03
N SER A 171 -7.25 3.59 13.58
CA SER A 171 -6.72 2.25 13.86
C SER A 171 -7.39 1.12 13.07
N TRP A 172 -8.03 1.43 11.94
CA TRP A 172 -8.85 0.47 11.17
C TRP A 172 -8.06 -0.36 10.14
N SER A 173 -6.74 -0.32 10.14
CA SER A 173 -5.91 -1.05 9.17
C SER A 173 -4.66 -1.63 9.85
N ASP A 174 -3.82 -2.30 9.07
CA ASP A 174 -2.76 -3.20 9.51
C ASP A 174 -1.76 -2.55 10.48
N GLN A 175 -1.54 -1.24 10.39
CA GLN A 175 -0.66 -0.48 11.28
C GLN A 175 -1.03 -0.61 12.76
N TRP A 176 -2.30 -0.94 13.08
CA TRP A 176 -2.74 -1.07 14.45
C TRP A 176 -2.02 -2.19 15.20
N SER A 177 -1.76 -3.34 14.55
CA SER A 177 -1.06 -4.46 15.17
C SER A 177 0.38 -4.10 15.56
N PHE A 178 1.06 -3.31 14.73
CA PHE A 178 2.39 -2.74 15.01
C PHE A 178 2.35 -1.79 16.22
N TRP A 179 1.32 -0.95 16.32
CA TRP A 179 1.15 -0.07 17.48
C TRP A 179 0.94 -0.84 18.79
N GLN A 180 0.24 -1.99 18.77
CA GLN A 180 0.08 -2.84 19.95
C GLN A 180 1.43 -3.35 20.48
N HIS A 181 2.42 -3.50 19.62
CA HIS A 181 3.77 -3.96 19.96
C HIS A 181 4.79 -2.83 20.10
N GLY A 182 4.34 -1.57 20.10
CA GLY A 182 5.20 -0.40 20.33
C GLY A 182 6.00 0.06 19.11
N TYR A 183 5.78 -0.51 17.93
CA TYR A 183 6.45 -0.08 16.70
C TYR A 183 5.82 1.20 16.12
N PRO A 184 6.62 2.22 15.75
CA PRO A 184 6.12 3.36 15.01
C PRO A 184 5.61 2.94 13.61
N ALA A 185 4.37 3.32 13.27
CA ALA A 185 3.79 3.00 11.98
C ALA A 185 2.84 4.12 11.49
N ILE A 186 2.69 4.22 10.17
CA ILE A 186 1.84 5.20 9.47
C ILE A 186 0.99 4.44 8.47
N MET A 187 -0.27 4.84 8.36
CA MET A 187 -1.16 4.43 7.29
C MET A 187 -1.13 5.49 6.18
N VAL A 188 -0.80 5.07 4.96
CA VAL A 188 -1.01 5.87 3.75
C VAL A 188 -2.37 5.49 3.20
N THR A 189 -3.30 6.43 3.19
CA THR A 189 -4.70 6.15 2.86
C THR A 189 -5.27 7.25 2.00
N ASP A 190 -6.25 6.85 1.22
CA ASP A 190 -7.11 7.76 0.51
C ASP A 190 -8.33 8.19 1.31
N THR A 191 -8.38 7.81 2.59
CA THR A 191 -9.48 8.00 3.53
C THR A 191 -10.73 7.17 3.20
N ALA A 192 -10.57 6.13 2.37
CA ALA A 192 -11.50 5.02 2.14
C ALA A 192 -13.00 5.42 2.17
N PRO A 193 -13.80 5.13 3.21
CA PRO A 193 -15.25 5.36 3.16
C PRO A 193 -15.63 6.84 3.02
N PHE A 194 -14.75 7.78 3.40
CA PHE A 194 -15.06 9.21 3.35
C PHE A 194 -15.01 9.78 1.93
N ARG A 195 -14.37 9.10 0.98
CA ARG A 195 -14.04 9.66 -0.34
C ARG A 195 -14.21 8.69 -1.50
N TYR A 196 -14.42 7.41 -1.22
CA TYR A 196 -14.57 6.38 -2.24
C TYR A 196 -15.97 5.76 -2.19
N PRO A 197 -16.88 6.12 -3.11
CA PRO A 197 -18.29 5.70 -3.06
C PRO A 197 -18.48 4.20 -3.34
N TYR A 198 -17.45 3.52 -3.85
CA TYR A 198 -17.50 2.09 -4.15
C TYR A 198 -16.86 1.23 -3.05
N TYR A 199 -16.44 1.84 -1.93
CA TYR A 199 -15.83 1.13 -0.80
C TYR A 199 -16.73 -0.02 -0.31
N HIS A 200 -16.14 -1.21 -0.12
CA HIS A 200 -16.84 -2.44 0.28
C HIS A 200 -18.07 -2.78 -0.61
N SER A 201 -17.98 -2.49 -1.91
CA SER A 201 -19.05 -2.79 -2.85
C SER A 201 -18.58 -3.63 -4.03
N SER A 202 -19.53 -4.27 -4.71
CA SER A 202 -19.29 -4.99 -5.96
C SER A 202 -18.84 -4.08 -7.10
N SER A 203 -19.00 -2.76 -6.95
CA SER A 203 -18.53 -1.75 -7.90
C SER A 203 -17.09 -1.31 -7.66
N ASP A 204 -16.37 -1.90 -6.68
CA ASP A 204 -14.95 -1.65 -6.50
C ASP A 204 -14.11 -2.38 -7.57
N THR A 205 -14.17 -1.85 -8.80
CA THR A 205 -13.60 -2.47 -10.00
C THR A 205 -12.44 -1.64 -10.59
N PRO A 206 -11.52 -2.26 -11.35
CA PRO A 206 -10.33 -1.58 -11.90
C PRO A 206 -10.60 -0.32 -12.75
N ASP A 207 -11.78 -0.19 -13.36
CA ASP A 207 -12.16 0.97 -14.18
C ASP A 207 -12.50 2.22 -13.33
N LYS A 208 -12.75 2.06 -12.02
CA LYS A 208 -13.03 3.19 -11.10
C LYS A 208 -11.77 3.96 -10.70
N LEU A 209 -10.64 3.57 -11.25
CA LEU A 209 -9.33 3.98 -10.83
C LEU A 209 -8.67 4.89 -11.90
N ASP A 210 -8.38 6.16 -11.60
CA ASP A 210 -7.29 6.94 -12.25
C ASP A 210 -5.87 6.53 -11.84
N TYR A 211 -5.26 5.83 -12.79
CA TYR A 211 -3.91 5.32 -12.73
C TYR A 211 -2.82 6.41 -12.78
N ASP A 212 -3.07 7.60 -13.30
CA ASP A 212 -2.05 8.66 -13.34
C ASP A 212 -1.75 9.15 -11.93
N ARG A 213 -2.78 9.50 -11.16
CA ARG A 213 -2.55 9.96 -9.79
C ARG A 213 -2.08 8.83 -8.88
N PHE A 214 -2.48 7.60 -9.15
CA PHE A 214 -1.91 6.43 -8.48
C PHE A 214 -0.40 6.39 -8.65
N THR A 215 0.06 6.42 -9.90
CA THR A 215 1.47 6.50 -10.31
C THR A 215 2.24 7.67 -9.69
N LEU A 216 1.61 8.80 -9.44
CA LEU A 216 2.27 9.93 -8.76
C LEU A 216 2.44 9.71 -7.26
N VAL A 217 1.50 9.00 -6.63
CA VAL A 217 1.70 8.57 -5.24
C VAL A 217 2.87 7.59 -5.31
N VAL A 218 2.77 6.56 -6.16
CA VAL A 218 3.85 5.73 -6.77
C VAL A 218 5.32 6.01 -6.46
N SER A 219 5.86 6.64 -7.50
CA SER A 219 7.08 7.41 -7.55
C SER A 219 7.33 8.20 -6.26
N GLY A 220 6.32 8.85 -5.67
CA GLY A 220 6.44 9.62 -4.43
C GLY A 220 6.90 8.80 -3.22
N MET A 221 6.27 7.67 -2.87
CA MET A 221 6.77 6.89 -1.72
C MET A 221 8.01 6.09 -2.05
N GLU A 222 8.24 5.71 -3.31
CA GLU A 222 9.52 5.12 -3.71
C GLU A 222 10.68 6.04 -3.27
N LYS A 223 10.56 7.35 -3.52
CA LYS A 223 11.53 8.35 -3.05
C LYS A 223 11.54 8.52 -1.54
N VAL A 224 10.40 8.42 -0.86
CA VAL A 224 10.38 8.41 0.62
C VAL A 224 11.20 7.26 1.15
N ILE A 225 10.95 6.04 0.68
CA ILE A 225 11.60 4.81 1.14
C ILE A 225 13.11 4.87 0.90
N GLN A 226 13.52 5.30 -0.30
CA GLN A 226 14.94 5.45 -0.68
C GLN A 226 15.71 6.47 0.19
N ASN A 227 15.02 7.35 0.92
CA ASN A 227 15.63 8.41 1.72
C ASN A 227 15.22 8.35 3.20
N LEU A 228 14.45 7.33 3.61
CA LEU A 228 13.94 7.20 4.97
C LEU A 228 15.04 6.83 5.98
N ASP A 229 16.23 6.46 5.51
CA ASP A 229 17.39 6.10 6.33
C ASP A 229 18.54 7.12 6.24
N LYS A 230 18.40 8.17 5.41
CA LYS A 230 19.46 9.14 5.09
C LYS A 230 19.41 10.46 5.89
N LEU A 231 18.58 10.54 6.92
CA LEU A 231 18.44 11.69 7.83
C LEU A 231 18.57 11.25 9.29
#